data_AF-A0A1B0D0Y3-F1
#
_entry.id   AF-A0A1B0D0Y3-F1
#
_cell.length_a   1.000
_cell.length_b   1.000
_cell.length_c   1.000
_cell.angle_alpha   90.00
_cell.angle_beta   90.00
_cell.angle_gamma   90.00
#
_symmetry.space_group_name_H-M   'P 1'
#
loop_
_entity.id
_entity.type
_entity.pdbx_description
1 polymer ?
#
loop_
_entity_poly.entity_id
_entity_poly.type
_entity_poly.pdbx_seq_one_letter_code
_entity_poly.pdbx_strand_id
1 'polypeptide(L)'
;MAESEPPGADPQESEVDKEALERENYARREVAAEWHVPLGGKVFRVEFEHGTASGKRVLWIDGKEILRRDWMFKLVGEDSFHLDGVRCILRVDPAPGFKYTYSLFVGGQAFEQFTERQARALKAWEITVRDKFYRIVLGKSFWY
;
A
#
# COMPACT_ATOMS: atom_id res chain seq x y z
N MET A 1 -24.34 1.78 -53.22
CA MET A 1 -23.78 2.59 -52.11
C MET A 1 -23.16 1.61 -51.15
N ALA A 2 -21.85 1.62 -51.00
CA ALA A 2 -21.16 0.77 -50.03
C ALA A 2 -21.22 1.48 -48.67
N GLU A 3 -21.81 0.84 -47.67
CA GLU A 3 -21.67 1.25 -46.27
C GLU A 3 -20.22 0.99 -45.85
N SER A 4 -19.49 2.07 -45.62
CA SER A 4 -18.19 2.02 -44.94
C SER A 4 -18.44 1.76 -43.45
N GLU A 5 -18.00 0.62 -42.94
CA GLU A 5 -17.93 0.37 -41.50
C GLU A 5 -17.05 1.44 -40.82
N PRO A 6 -17.40 1.90 -39.61
CA PRO A 6 -16.57 2.87 -38.90
C PRO A 6 -15.20 2.26 -38.58
N PRO A 7 -14.12 3.05 -38.64
CA PRO A 7 -12.78 2.55 -38.30
C PRO A 7 -12.80 2.02 -36.86
N GLY A 8 -12.48 0.73 -36.71
CA GLY A 8 -12.37 0.09 -35.41
C GLY A 8 -11.30 0.81 -34.58
N ALA A 9 -11.68 1.24 -33.38
CA ALA A 9 -10.75 1.81 -32.42
C ALA A 9 -9.59 0.82 -32.19
N ASP A 10 -8.36 1.30 -32.35
CA ASP A 10 -7.17 0.47 -32.26
C ASP A 10 -7.05 -0.06 -30.81
N PRO A 11 -7.01 -1.39 -30.58
CA PRO A 11 -7.02 -1.96 -29.23
C PRO A 11 -5.91 -1.43 -28.33
N GLN A 12 -4.77 -1.02 -28.92
CA GLN A 12 -3.61 -0.52 -28.21
C GLN A 12 -3.78 0.92 -27.68
N GLU A 13 -4.52 1.79 -28.36
CA GLU A 13 -4.79 3.17 -27.86
C GLU A 13 -5.60 3.13 -26.56
N SER A 14 -6.54 2.18 -26.46
CA SER A 14 -7.41 2.04 -25.28
C SER A 14 -6.70 1.55 -24.01
N GLU A 15 -5.52 0.94 -24.12
CA GLU A 15 -4.76 0.38 -23.01
C GLU A 15 -3.75 1.41 -22.46
N VAL A 16 -3.11 2.17 -23.36
CA VAL A 16 -2.21 3.28 -23.01
C VAL A 16 -2.96 4.40 -22.29
N ASP A 17 -4.18 4.72 -22.73
CA ASP A 17 -5.04 5.72 -22.08
C ASP A 17 -5.46 5.31 -20.66
N LYS A 18 -5.67 4.02 -20.42
CA LYS A 18 -5.99 3.49 -19.09
C LYS A 18 -4.79 3.56 -18.15
N GLU A 19 -3.61 3.17 -18.60
CA GLU A 19 -2.38 3.28 -17.78
C GLU A 19 -2.06 4.73 -17.44
N ALA A 20 -2.23 5.66 -18.40
CA ALA A 20 -2.00 7.08 -18.17
C ALA A 20 -2.99 7.65 -17.14
N LEU A 21 -4.27 7.31 -17.25
CA LEU A 21 -5.31 7.70 -16.31
C LEU A 21 -5.08 7.10 -14.91
N GLU A 22 -4.65 5.84 -14.82
CA GLU A 22 -4.30 5.20 -13.56
C GLU A 22 -3.09 5.84 -12.88
N ARG A 23 -2.07 6.22 -13.66
CA ARG A 23 -0.90 6.98 -13.15
C ARG A 23 -1.29 8.36 -12.67
N GLU A 24 -2.15 9.07 -13.40
CA GLU A 24 -2.62 10.39 -12.99
C GLU A 24 -3.49 10.29 -11.73
N ASN A 25 -4.37 9.30 -11.67
CA ASN A 25 -5.18 9.00 -10.48
C ASN A 25 -4.29 8.64 -9.28
N TYR A 26 -3.21 7.89 -9.49
CA TYR A 26 -2.21 7.59 -8.45
C TYR A 26 -1.54 8.87 -7.94
N ALA A 27 -1.11 9.76 -8.83
CA ALA A 27 -0.47 11.03 -8.48
C ALA A 27 -1.38 11.99 -7.69
N ARG A 28 -2.70 11.84 -7.81
CA ARG A 28 -3.69 12.64 -7.07
C ARG A 28 -4.08 12.05 -5.72
N ARG A 29 -3.58 10.86 -5.34
CA ARG A 29 -3.94 10.22 -4.06
C ARG A 29 -3.33 10.96 -2.88
N GLU A 30 -4.14 11.23 -1.86
CA GLU A 30 -3.69 11.83 -0.60
C GLU A 30 -3.25 10.71 0.37
N VAL A 31 -2.14 10.05 0.03
CA VAL A 31 -1.60 8.95 0.84
C VAL A 31 -1.14 9.49 2.20
N ALA A 32 -1.84 9.08 3.24
CA ALA A 32 -1.57 9.49 4.61
C ALA A 32 -0.54 8.59 5.31
N ALA A 33 -0.42 7.33 4.87
CA ALA A 33 0.59 6.40 5.35
C ALA A 33 0.92 5.32 4.31
N GLU A 34 2.18 4.86 4.32
CA GLU A 34 2.68 3.75 3.51
C GLU A 34 3.49 2.78 4.38
N TRP A 35 3.35 1.48 4.13
CA TRP A 35 4.16 0.43 4.75
C TRP A 35 4.64 -0.58 3.71
N HIS A 36 5.90 -0.99 3.83
CA HIS A 36 6.47 -2.10 3.08
C HIS A 36 6.52 -3.35 3.97
N VAL A 37 5.57 -4.28 3.78
CA VAL A 37 5.39 -5.44 4.65
C VAL A 37 6.08 -6.67 4.06
N PRO A 38 7.21 -7.13 4.62
CA PRO A 38 7.84 -8.38 4.20
C PRO A 38 7.04 -9.58 4.74
N LEU A 39 6.37 -10.31 3.85
CA LEU A 39 5.56 -11.47 4.22
C LEU A 39 5.67 -12.57 3.15
N GLY A 40 5.80 -13.83 3.57
CA GLY A 40 5.84 -14.97 2.64
C GLY A 40 6.99 -14.93 1.61
N GLY A 41 8.08 -14.22 1.91
CA GLY A 41 9.20 -14.02 0.97
C GLY A 41 8.99 -12.89 -0.05
N LYS A 42 7.83 -12.24 -0.05
CA LYS A 42 7.51 -11.05 -0.85
C LYS A 42 7.51 -9.80 0.02
N VAL A 43 7.54 -8.62 -0.59
CA VAL A 43 7.32 -7.34 0.10
C VAL A 43 6.07 -6.73 -0.51
N PHE A 44 5.04 -6.54 0.32
CA PHE A 44 3.78 -5.93 -0.06
C PHE A 44 3.82 -4.43 0.24
N ARG A 45 3.45 -3.58 -0.71
CA ARG A 45 3.29 -2.14 -0.50
C ARG A 45 1.86 -1.85 -0.08
N VAL A 46 1.66 -1.44 1.17
CA VAL A 46 0.37 -1.09 1.74
C VAL A 46 0.26 0.42 1.81
N GLU A 47 -0.69 1.00 1.10
CA GLU A 47 -0.90 2.44 1.01
C GLU A 47 -2.28 2.79 1.60
N PHE A 48 -2.35 3.84 2.41
CA PHE A 48 -3.59 4.27 3.05
C PHE A 48 -3.86 5.75 2.82
N GLU A 49 -5.02 6.05 2.24
CA GLU A 49 -5.57 7.41 2.13
C GLU A 49 -6.55 7.66 3.27
N HIS A 50 -6.46 8.85 3.86
CA HIS A 50 -7.38 9.28 4.91
C HIS A 50 -7.83 10.74 4.70
N GLY A 51 -9.06 10.92 4.25
CA GLY A 51 -9.70 12.23 4.11
C GLY A 51 -10.23 12.72 5.45
N THR A 52 -9.55 13.68 6.08
CA THR A 52 -9.90 14.18 7.42
C THR A 52 -11.16 15.04 7.46
N ALA A 53 -11.62 15.56 6.31
CA ALA A 53 -12.86 16.33 6.20
C ALA A 53 -14.12 15.45 6.04
N SER A 54 -14.03 14.35 5.28
CA SER A 54 -15.16 13.46 4.98
C SER A 54 -15.12 12.13 5.74
N GLY A 55 -14.00 11.81 6.39
CA GLY A 55 -13.72 10.48 6.92
C GLY A 55 -13.46 9.43 5.84
N LYS A 56 -13.15 9.85 4.61
CA LYS A 56 -12.81 8.94 3.52
C LYS A 56 -11.61 8.06 3.91
N ARG A 57 -11.69 6.77 3.62
CA ARG A 57 -10.60 5.81 3.81
C ARG A 57 -10.44 4.95 2.59
N VAL A 58 -9.24 4.85 2.07
CA VAL A 58 -8.93 3.92 0.97
C VAL A 58 -7.63 3.20 1.26
N LEU A 59 -7.63 1.89 1.04
CA LEU A 59 -6.49 1.02 1.27
C LEU A 59 -6.12 0.36 -0.05
N TRP A 60 -4.85 0.47 -0.44
CA TRP A 60 -4.27 -0.25 -1.57
C TRP A 60 -3.18 -1.20 -1.12
N ILE A 61 -3.08 -2.32 -1.83
CA ILE A 61 -2.00 -3.30 -1.70
C ILE A 61 -1.42 -3.49 -3.09
N ASP A 62 -0.12 -3.19 -3.25
CA ASP A 62 0.60 -3.24 -4.52
C ASP A 62 -0.14 -2.47 -5.64
N GLY A 63 -0.68 -1.30 -5.30
CA GLY A 63 -1.45 -0.45 -6.21
C GLY A 63 -2.91 -0.85 -6.43
N LYS A 64 -3.32 -2.06 -6.03
CA LYS A 64 -4.70 -2.55 -6.14
C LYS A 64 -5.54 -2.11 -4.95
N GLU A 65 -6.72 -1.54 -5.20
CA GLU A 65 -7.66 -1.15 -4.15
C GLU A 65 -8.26 -2.38 -3.47
N ILE A 66 -8.19 -2.43 -2.14
CA ILE A 66 -8.68 -3.54 -1.32
C ILE A 66 -9.86 -3.12 -0.46
N LEU A 67 -9.88 -1.86 -0.01
CA LEU A 67 -10.95 -1.31 0.79
C LEU A 67 -11.16 0.15 0.41
N ARG A 68 -12.41 0.56 0.28
CA ARG A 68 -12.81 1.95 0.08
C ARG A 68 -14.05 2.28 0.89
N ARG A 69 -14.00 3.43 1.56
CA ARG A 69 -15.11 4.06 2.26
C ARG A 69 -15.08 5.53 1.94
N ASP A 70 -16.06 6.02 1.19
CA ASP A 70 -16.07 7.41 0.74
C ASP A 70 -16.47 8.41 1.83
N TRP A 71 -17.20 7.94 2.84
CA TRP A 71 -17.66 8.79 3.94
C TRP A 71 -17.74 8.02 5.25
N MET A 72 -17.23 8.64 6.32
CA MET A 72 -17.34 8.11 7.68
C MET A 72 -17.53 9.25 8.67
N PHE A 73 -18.52 9.11 9.56
CA PHE A 73 -18.72 10.07 10.65
C PHE A 73 -17.58 10.04 11.68
N LYS A 74 -16.95 8.87 11.85
CA LYS A 74 -15.86 8.68 12.82
C LYS A 74 -14.50 8.63 12.09
N LEU A 75 -13.61 9.56 12.43
CA LEU A 75 -12.28 9.69 11.83
C LEU A 75 -11.24 8.72 12.44
N VAL A 76 -11.49 8.20 13.64
CA VAL A 76 -10.60 7.27 14.36
C VAL A 76 -11.20 5.87 14.44
N GLY A 77 -10.37 4.84 14.49
CA GLY A 77 -10.82 3.45 14.58
C GLY A 77 -9.96 2.51 13.75
N GLU A 78 -10.49 1.32 13.47
CA GLU A 78 -9.73 0.21 12.89
C GLU A 78 -10.35 -0.32 11.61
N ASP A 79 -9.49 -0.77 10.72
CA ASP A 79 -9.83 -1.44 9.48
C ASP A 79 -9.05 -2.75 9.37
N SER A 80 -9.78 -3.88 9.39
CA SER A 80 -9.18 -5.20 9.27
C SER A 80 -9.15 -5.66 7.81
N PHE A 81 -8.02 -6.21 7.38
CA PHE A 81 -7.82 -6.80 6.05
C PHE A 81 -6.87 -8.00 6.13
N HIS A 82 -6.62 -8.66 5.00
CA HIS A 82 -5.69 -9.79 4.94
C HIS A 82 -4.59 -9.52 3.92
N LEU A 83 -3.34 -9.84 4.30
CA LEU A 83 -2.18 -9.89 3.42
C LEU A 83 -1.70 -11.34 3.37
N ASP A 84 -1.75 -11.97 2.21
CA ASP A 84 -1.27 -13.34 1.99
C ASP A 84 -1.77 -14.36 3.05
N GLY A 85 -3.05 -14.26 3.41
CA GLY A 85 -3.69 -15.11 4.44
C GLY A 85 -3.43 -14.70 5.89
N VAL A 86 -2.55 -13.73 6.15
CA VAL A 86 -2.31 -13.16 7.48
C VAL A 86 -3.23 -11.98 7.74
N ARG A 87 -3.90 -11.98 8.90
CA ARG A 87 -4.76 -10.87 9.32
C ARG A 87 -3.92 -9.63 9.66
N CYS A 88 -4.33 -8.51 9.08
CA CYS A 88 -3.78 -7.19 9.32
C CYS A 88 -4.85 -6.24 9.87
N ILE A 89 -4.42 -5.28 10.68
CA ILE A 89 -5.29 -4.24 11.23
C ILE A 89 -4.60 -2.89 11.01
N LEU A 90 -5.26 -2.00 10.29
CA LEU A 90 -4.88 -0.60 10.21
C LEU A 90 -5.65 0.16 11.28
N ARG A 91 -4.95 0.90 12.13
CA ARG A 91 -5.54 1.71 13.20
C ARG A 91 -5.23 3.18 12.96
N VAL A 92 -6.27 4.00 13.09
CA VAL A 92 -6.20 5.46 13.08
C VAL A 92 -6.48 5.96 14.49
N ASP A 93 -5.47 6.56 15.11
CA ASP A 93 -5.55 7.13 16.46
C ASP A 93 -5.46 8.67 16.40
N PRO A 94 -6.13 9.39 17.32
CA PRO A 94 -5.99 10.84 17.41
C PRO A 94 -4.63 11.21 17.99
N ALA A 95 -4.02 12.27 17.45
CA ALA A 95 -2.77 12.83 17.93
C ALA A 95 -2.93 14.32 18.29
N PRO A 96 -2.09 14.87 19.20
CA PRO A 96 -2.16 16.27 19.57
C PRO A 96 -2.07 17.22 18.37
N GLY A 97 -2.80 18.33 18.45
CA GLY A 97 -2.81 19.35 17.40
C GLY A 97 -3.69 19.02 16.19
N PHE A 98 -4.83 18.34 16.39
CA PHE A 98 -5.77 17.95 15.34
C PHE A 98 -5.15 17.07 14.24
N LYS A 99 -4.20 16.22 14.65
CA LYS A 99 -3.50 15.27 13.77
C LYS A 99 -3.98 13.85 14.03
N TYR A 100 -3.55 12.94 13.17
CA TYR A 100 -3.82 11.51 13.29
C TYR A 100 -2.52 10.74 13.17
N THR A 101 -2.44 9.62 13.88
CA THR A 101 -1.38 8.64 13.76
C THR A 101 -1.93 7.36 13.17
N TYR A 102 -1.14 6.76 12.27
CA TYR A 102 -1.50 5.57 11.55
C TYR A 102 -0.59 4.43 11.99
N SER A 103 -1.20 3.36 12.49
CA SER A 103 -0.48 2.17 12.93
C SER A 103 -0.96 0.95 12.14
N LEU A 104 -0.02 0.15 11.65
CA LEU A 104 -0.31 -1.12 11.02
C LEU A 104 0.04 -2.26 11.98
N PHE A 105 -0.84 -3.24 12.11
CA PHE A 105 -0.60 -4.47 12.82
C PHE A 105 -0.64 -5.64 11.84
N VAL A 106 0.36 -6.53 11.89
CA VAL A 106 0.49 -7.70 11.02
C VAL A 106 0.57 -8.94 11.91
N GLY A 107 -0.39 -9.86 11.77
CA GLY A 107 -0.41 -11.08 12.58
C GLY A 107 -0.53 -10.83 14.09
N GLY A 108 -1.16 -9.72 14.49
CA GLY A 108 -1.32 -9.32 15.90
C GLY A 108 -0.14 -8.54 16.50
N GLN A 109 0.88 -8.20 15.71
CA GLN A 109 2.02 -7.39 16.15
C GLN A 109 2.03 -6.03 15.45
N ALA A 110 2.45 -4.98 16.14
CA ALA A 110 2.72 -3.69 15.51
C ALA A 110 3.81 -3.84 14.43
N PHE A 111 3.65 -3.12 13.31
CA PHE A 111 4.53 -3.21 12.14
C PHE A 111 6.01 -2.99 12.51
N GLU A 112 6.33 -2.00 13.34
CA GLU A 112 7.70 -1.76 13.81
C GLU A 112 8.32 -3.00 14.49
N GLN A 113 7.56 -3.64 15.38
CA GLN A 113 7.99 -4.85 16.09
C GLN A 113 8.07 -6.06 15.15
N PHE A 114 7.17 -6.13 14.16
CA PHE A 114 7.18 -7.17 13.15
C PHE A 114 8.44 -7.06 12.28
N THR A 115 8.76 -5.85 11.80
CA THR A 115 9.92 -5.57 10.96
C THR A 115 11.22 -5.84 11.72
N GLU A 116 11.34 -5.41 12.97
CA GLU A 116 12.52 -5.69 13.80
C GLU A 116 12.72 -7.21 14.00
N ARG A 117 11.63 -7.95 14.24
CA ARG A 117 11.67 -9.40 14.39
C ARG A 117 12.12 -10.08 13.09
N GLN A 118 11.58 -9.67 11.95
CA GLN A 118 11.97 -10.20 10.63
C GLN A 118 13.44 -9.90 10.32
N ALA A 119 13.88 -8.67 10.55
CA ALA A 119 15.27 -8.25 10.39
C ALA A 119 16.23 -9.10 11.24
N ARG A 120 15.90 -9.30 12.53
CA ARG A 120 16.69 -10.13 13.45
C ARG A 120 16.73 -11.60 13.04
N ALA A 121 15.60 -12.15 12.58
CA ALA A 121 15.51 -13.54 12.15
C ALA A 121 16.30 -13.78 10.85
N LEU A 122 16.28 -12.83 9.91
CA LEU A 122 16.91 -12.94 8.60
C LEU A 122 18.37 -12.43 8.57
N LYS A 123 18.91 -11.91 9.69
CA LYS A 123 20.17 -11.14 9.73
C LYS A 123 20.21 -10.07 8.62
N ALA A 124 19.08 -9.41 8.44
CA ALA A 124 18.88 -8.40 7.41
C ALA A 124 18.78 -7.01 8.03
N TRP A 125 19.25 -6.00 7.32
CA TRP A 125 19.10 -4.59 7.67
C TRP A 125 18.25 -3.90 6.61
N GLU A 126 17.26 -3.15 7.04
CA GLU A 126 16.42 -2.32 6.18
C GLU A 126 16.81 -0.86 6.40
N ILE A 127 17.12 -0.14 5.32
CA ILE A 127 17.56 1.25 5.36
C ILE A 127 16.90 2.06 4.25
N THR A 128 16.41 3.24 4.60
CA THR A 128 15.88 4.22 3.64
C THR A 128 16.95 5.27 3.37
N VAL A 129 17.35 5.43 2.10
CA VAL A 129 18.31 6.46 1.66
C VAL A 129 17.68 7.26 0.52
N ARG A 130 17.47 8.57 0.73
CA ARG A 130 16.89 9.49 -0.27
C ARG A 130 15.57 8.96 -0.87
N ASP A 131 14.60 8.66 -0.02
CA ASP A 131 13.27 8.11 -0.40
C ASP A 131 13.29 6.74 -1.09
N LYS A 132 14.44 6.06 -1.09
CA LYS A 132 14.55 4.70 -1.62
C LYS A 132 14.77 3.70 -0.48
N PHE A 133 13.93 2.68 -0.45
CA PHE A 133 13.98 1.61 0.54
C PHE A 133 14.93 0.49 0.07
N TYR A 134 15.88 0.11 0.93
CA TYR A 134 16.86 -0.94 0.67
C TYR A 134 16.78 -2.00 1.75
N ARG A 135 16.79 -3.29 1.34
CA ARG A 135 16.90 -4.44 2.25
C ARG A 135 18.18 -5.21 1.97
N ILE A 136 19.11 -5.17 2.94
CA ILE A 136 20.41 -5.84 2.89
C ILE A 136 20.27 -7.15 3.66
N VAL A 137 20.50 -8.28 3.00
CA VAL A 137 20.41 -9.63 3.62
C VAL A 137 21.78 -10.29 3.59
N LEU A 138 22.33 -10.68 4.76
CA LEU A 138 23.56 -11.46 4.80
C LEU A 138 23.27 -12.94 4.53
N GLY A 139 23.54 -13.39 3.29
CA GLY A 139 23.59 -14.81 2.94
C GLY A 139 24.91 -15.47 3.37
N LYS A 140 24.87 -16.74 3.78
CA LYS A 140 26.09 -17.57 3.92
C LYS A 140 26.63 -17.88 2.53
N SER A 141 27.86 -17.48 2.24
CA SER A 141 28.59 -17.94 1.06
C SER A 141 28.88 -19.44 1.20
N PHE A 142 28.16 -20.27 0.44
CA PHE A 142 28.61 -21.62 0.14
C PHE A 142 29.61 -21.51 -1.01
N TRP A 143 30.90 -21.50 -0.65
CA TRP A 143 31.97 -21.76 -1.60
C TRP A 143 32.02 -23.28 -1.84
N TYR A 144 31.97 -23.69 -3.12
CA TYR A 144 32.47 -25.00 -3.56
C TYR A 144 33.81 -24.79 -4.26
#